data_AF-A0A254QPT5-F1
#
_entry.id   AF-A0A254QPT5-F1
#
_cell.length_a   1.000
_cell.length_b   1.000
_cell.length_c   1.000
_cell.angle_alpha   90.00
_cell.angle_beta   90.00
_cell.angle_gamma   90.00
#
_symmetry.space_group_name_H-M   'P 1'
#
loop_
_entity.id
_entity.type
_entity.pdbx_description
1 polymer ?
#
loop_
_entity_poly.entity_id
_entity_poly.type
_entity_poly.pdbx_seq_one_letter_code
_entity_poly.pdbx_strand_id
1 'polypeptide(L)'
;AGNTTKALTKGFAITTAVVAAVALFQSFVESSHLEVQGLRLDVPEVFLGLLIGAAAPFLFSSFAINAVGRAAFELISEVRRQFREMPGILKGETKPDYARCVAIVTAAAQRELLGPGILAIFLPIAVAFGFGIGKAPVMVGEVEYNLSGAMALGGFLAGAIASGQLMAVLLANSGGMWDNAKKVIEDGLHGGKGTEAHKAAVVCDTVGDPFKDTAGPALNPLIKVMNLVALLIVGVVIQPWTSGIVAGGAVTLVSIAALVFAFMRSKKGSLADQLEHMND
;
A
#
# COMPACT_ATOMS: atom_id res chain seq x y z
N ALA A 1 18.49 -3.67 21.41
CA ALA A 1 17.82 -5.00 21.46
C ALA A 1 16.38 -4.95 20.93
N GLY A 2 15.45 -4.20 21.54
CA GLY A 2 14.02 -4.23 21.15
C GLY A 2 13.71 -3.84 19.71
N ASN A 3 14.36 -2.81 19.15
CA ASN A 3 14.14 -2.38 17.77
C ASN A 3 14.65 -3.40 16.74
N THR A 4 15.78 -4.05 17.03
CA THR A 4 16.31 -5.15 16.22
C THR A 4 15.35 -6.35 16.22
N THR A 5 14.79 -6.71 17.38
CA THR A 5 13.77 -7.76 17.46
C THR A 5 12.52 -7.40 16.64
N LYS A 6 12.04 -6.15 16.69
CA LYS A 6 10.92 -5.67 15.87
C LYS A 6 11.21 -5.74 14.37
N ALA A 7 12.43 -5.43 13.94
CA ALA A 7 12.82 -5.55 12.54
C ALA A 7 12.83 -7.02 12.08
N LEU A 8 13.35 -7.93 12.91
CA LEU A 8 13.34 -9.37 12.63
C LEU A 8 11.92 -9.93 12.53
N THR A 9 11.01 -9.55 13.43
CA THR A 9 9.62 -10.00 13.36
C THR A 9 8.89 -9.45 12.13
N LYS A 10 9.17 -8.20 11.72
CA LYS A 10 8.68 -7.63 10.45
C LYS A 10 9.20 -8.45 9.26
N GLY A 11 10.50 -8.76 9.23
CA GLY A 11 11.09 -9.61 8.18
C GLY A 11 10.44 -10.98 8.09
N PHE A 12 10.17 -11.63 9.23
CA PHE A 12 9.47 -12.92 9.25
C PHE A 12 8.02 -12.82 8.76
N ALA A 13 7.30 -11.77 9.17
CA ALA A 13 5.94 -11.50 8.69
C ALA A 13 5.90 -11.26 7.17
N ILE A 14 6.90 -10.56 6.64
CA ILE A 14 7.08 -10.32 5.20
C ILE A 14 7.31 -11.65 4.47
N THR A 15 8.28 -12.47 4.90
CA THR A 15 8.57 -13.76 4.27
C THR A 15 7.37 -14.71 4.25
N THR A 16 6.69 -14.84 5.40
CA THR A 16 5.49 -15.68 5.49
C THR A 16 4.34 -15.16 4.63
N ALA A 17 4.21 -13.83 4.49
CA ALA A 17 3.23 -13.23 3.59
C ALA A 17 3.51 -13.55 2.12
N VAL A 18 4.77 -13.51 1.70
CA VAL A 18 5.16 -13.87 0.33
C VAL A 18 4.91 -15.34 0.04
N VAL A 19 5.29 -16.25 0.94
CA VAL A 19 5.01 -17.68 0.75
C VAL A 19 3.51 -17.92 0.58
N ALA A 20 2.68 -17.30 1.42
CA ALA A 20 1.23 -17.37 1.28
C ALA A 20 0.73 -16.74 -0.03
N ALA A 21 1.29 -15.61 -0.46
CA ALA A 21 0.91 -14.97 -1.71
C ALA A 21 1.27 -15.81 -2.94
N VAL A 22 2.43 -16.48 -2.94
CA VAL A 22 2.85 -17.41 -4.00
C VAL A 22 1.92 -18.62 -4.05
N ALA A 23 1.52 -19.16 -2.89
CA ALA A 23 0.53 -20.25 -2.84
C ALA A 23 -0.84 -19.81 -3.38
N LEU A 24 -1.33 -18.63 -3.00
CA LEU A 24 -2.58 -18.08 -3.54
C LEU A 24 -2.48 -17.81 -5.05
N PHE A 25 -1.31 -17.37 -5.52
CA PHE A 25 -1.05 -17.16 -6.94
C PHE A 25 -1.08 -18.49 -7.72
N GLN A 26 -0.52 -19.58 -7.16
CA GLN A 26 -0.67 -20.91 -7.74
C GLN A 26 -2.15 -21.31 -7.83
N SER A 27 -2.91 -21.15 -6.74
CA SER A 27 -4.35 -21.45 -6.76
C SER A 27 -5.11 -20.62 -7.80
N PHE A 28 -4.66 -19.39 -8.06
CA PHE A 28 -5.23 -18.54 -9.11
C PHE A 28 -4.92 -19.09 -10.50
N VAL A 29 -3.69 -19.52 -10.76
CA VAL A 29 -3.29 -20.12 -12.04
C VAL A 29 -4.11 -21.38 -12.33
N GLU A 30 -4.33 -22.24 -11.33
CA GLU A 30 -5.18 -23.43 -11.43
C GLU A 30 -6.64 -23.05 -11.72
N SER A 31 -7.21 -22.13 -10.92
CA SER A 31 -8.61 -21.69 -11.05
C SER A 31 -8.91 -20.92 -12.34
N SER A 32 -7.88 -20.40 -13.02
CA SER A 32 -8.00 -19.69 -14.30
C SER A 32 -7.73 -20.58 -15.51
N HIS A 33 -7.45 -21.87 -15.33
CA HIS A 33 -7.03 -22.81 -16.39
C HIS A 33 -5.75 -22.38 -17.14
N LEU A 34 -4.92 -21.53 -16.52
CA LEU A 34 -3.67 -21.04 -17.12
C LEU A 34 -2.53 -22.06 -17.03
N GLU A 35 -2.69 -23.15 -16.29
CA GLU A 35 -1.72 -24.26 -16.20
C GLU A 35 -1.43 -24.92 -17.55
N VAL A 36 -2.44 -24.96 -18.45
CA VAL A 36 -2.32 -25.58 -19.78
C VAL A 36 -1.70 -24.60 -20.78
N GLN A 37 -2.09 -23.33 -20.71
CA GLN A 37 -1.71 -22.31 -21.70
C GLN A 37 -0.40 -21.59 -21.35
N GLY A 38 -0.04 -21.57 -20.07
CA GLY A 38 1.10 -20.87 -19.52
C GLY A 38 0.91 -19.36 -19.42
N LEU A 39 1.55 -18.73 -18.44
CA LEU A 39 1.58 -17.27 -18.31
C LEU A 39 2.72 -16.70 -19.17
N ARG A 40 2.42 -16.44 -20.43
CA ARG A 40 3.38 -16.00 -21.46
C ARG A 40 3.70 -14.51 -21.37
N LEU A 41 4.92 -14.18 -20.94
CA LEU A 41 5.39 -12.79 -20.81
C LEU A 41 5.58 -12.07 -22.16
N ASP A 42 5.67 -12.81 -23.26
CA ASP A 42 5.72 -12.25 -24.62
C ASP A 42 4.36 -11.74 -25.12
N VAL A 43 3.28 -12.07 -24.42
CA VAL A 43 1.94 -11.52 -24.69
C VAL A 43 1.83 -10.12 -24.08
N PRO A 44 1.54 -9.07 -24.89
CA PRO A 44 1.50 -7.69 -24.40
C PRO A 44 0.57 -7.46 -23.20
N GLU A 45 -0.59 -8.10 -23.17
CA GLU A 45 -1.56 -7.98 -22.08
C GLU A 45 -1.02 -8.51 -20.75
N VAL A 46 -0.30 -9.63 -20.78
CA VAL A 46 0.37 -10.20 -19.59
C VAL A 46 1.45 -9.25 -19.10
N PHE A 47 2.27 -8.75 -20.02
CA PHE A 47 3.36 -7.85 -19.67
C PHE A 47 2.86 -6.51 -19.12
N LEU A 48 1.82 -5.93 -19.72
CA LEU A 48 1.16 -4.72 -19.21
C LEU A 48 0.54 -4.97 -17.83
N GLY A 49 -0.13 -6.10 -17.65
CA GLY A 49 -0.62 -6.54 -16.34
C GLY A 49 0.50 -6.54 -15.30
N LEU A 50 1.64 -7.15 -15.64
CA LEU A 50 2.83 -7.19 -14.78
C LEU A 50 3.36 -5.80 -14.42
N LEU A 51 3.44 -4.87 -15.37
CA LEU A 51 3.88 -3.50 -15.10
C LEU A 51 2.92 -2.76 -14.17
N ILE A 52 1.60 -2.90 -14.39
CA ILE A 52 0.57 -2.30 -13.52
C ILE A 52 0.64 -2.90 -12.12
N GLY A 53 0.82 -4.23 -12.03
CA GLY A 53 1.01 -4.95 -10.77
C GLY A 53 2.25 -4.48 -10.03
N ALA A 54 3.36 -4.31 -10.74
CA ALA A 54 4.61 -3.83 -10.17
C ALA A 54 4.52 -2.39 -9.64
N ALA A 55 3.69 -1.55 -10.27
CA ALA A 55 3.44 -0.18 -9.82
C ALA A 55 2.53 -0.10 -8.58
N ALA A 56 1.68 -1.11 -8.35
CA ALA A 56 0.65 -1.05 -7.31
C ALA A 56 1.21 -0.91 -5.88
N PRO A 57 2.26 -1.65 -5.47
CA PRO A 57 2.93 -1.43 -4.18
C PRO A 57 3.47 -0.02 -4.01
N PHE A 58 4.08 0.57 -5.04
CA PHE A 58 4.61 1.93 -4.98
C PHE A 58 3.48 2.96 -4.76
N LEU A 59 2.38 2.81 -5.51
CA LEU A 59 1.23 3.69 -5.37
C LEU A 59 0.59 3.57 -3.99
N PHE A 60 0.45 2.35 -3.47
CA PHE A 60 -0.04 2.10 -2.12
C PHE A 60 0.87 2.74 -1.06
N SER A 61 2.19 2.53 -1.16
CA SER A 61 3.16 3.12 -0.23
C SER A 61 3.10 4.64 -0.26
N SER A 62 2.95 5.25 -1.44
CA SER A 62 2.77 6.70 -1.56
C SER A 62 1.52 7.19 -0.81
N PHE A 63 0.38 6.49 -0.95
CA PHE A 63 -0.84 6.85 -0.22
C PHE A 63 -0.65 6.74 1.29
N ALA A 64 -0.03 5.65 1.76
CA ALA A 64 0.23 5.42 3.18
C ALA A 64 1.17 6.47 3.79
N ILE A 65 2.27 6.80 3.10
CA ILE A 65 3.24 7.80 3.58
C ILE A 65 2.61 9.20 3.62
N ASN A 66 1.88 9.58 2.58
CA ASN A 66 1.20 10.88 2.53
C ASN A 66 0.12 11.01 3.61
N ALA A 67 -0.62 9.93 3.87
CA ALA A 67 -1.63 9.88 4.93
C ALA A 67 -1.01 10.11 6.32
N VAL A 68 0.11 9.44 6.62
CA VAL A 68 0.84 9.65 7.89
C VAL A 68 1.36 11.08 7.99
N GLY A 69 1.89 11.64 6.89
CA GLY A 69 2.37 13.03 6.86
C GLY A 69 1.28 14.03 7.23
N ARG A 70 0.09 13.93 6.62
CA ARG A 70 -1.07 14.78 6.96
C ARG A 70 -1.49 14.63 8.42
N ALA A 71 -1.65 13.40 8.90
CA ALA A 71 -2.06 13.14 10.28
C ALA A 71 -1.04 13.65 11.30
N ALA A 72 0.25 13.50 11.00
CA ALA A 72 1.33 14.02 11.83
C ALA A 72 1.29 15.56 11.90
N PHE A 73 1.01 16.22 10.78
CA PHE A 73 0.89 17.69 10.74
C PHE A 73 -0.28 18.20 11.59
N GLU A 74 -1.45 17.58 11.50
CA GLU A 74 -2.62 17.89 12.34
C GLU A 74 -2.29 17.70 13.83
N LEU A 75 -1.62 16.59 14.17
CA LEU A 75 -1.20 16.28 15.54
C LEU A 75 -0.18 17.29 16.07
N ILE A 76 0.84 17.66 15.29
CA ILE A 76 1.84 18.66 15.68
C ILE A 76 1.19 20.02 15.92
N SER A 77 0.24 20.41 15.07
CA SER A 77 -0.49 21.66 15.21
C SER A 77 -1.29 21.71 16.51
N GLU A 78 -1.96 20.61 16.87
CA GLU A 78 -2.66 20.49 18.15
C GLU A 78 -1.71 20.53 19.35
N VAL A 79 -0.58 19.79 19.31
CA VAL A 79 0.41 19.82 20.40
C VAL A 79 0.97 21.24 20.59
N ARG A 80 1.29 21.95 19.51
CA ARG A 80 1.75 23.34 19.56
C ARG A 80 0.68 24.29 20.12
N ARG A 81 -0.59 24.11 19.73
CA ARG A 81 -1.71 24.86 20.27
C ARG A 81 -1.81 24.67 21.79
N GLN A 82 -1.74 23.42 22.26
CA GLN A 82 -1.76 23.10 23.69
C GLN A 82 -0.60 23.75 24.45
N PHE A 83 0.63 23.71 23.93
CA PHE A 83 1.76 24.39 24.59
C PHE A 83 1.61 25.92 24.64
N ARG A 84 1.03 26.53 23.60
CA ARG A 84 0.81 27.98 23.55
C ARG A 84 -0.31 28.44 24.48
N GLU A 85 -1.42 27.71 24.53
CA GLU A 85 -2.62 28.09 25.27
C GLU A 85 -2.60 27.60 26.72
N MET A 86 -1.81 26.56 27.02
CA MET A 86 -1.66 25.98 28.35
C MET A 86 -0.16 25.92 28.76
N PRO A 87 0.48 27.06 29.08
CA PRO A 87 1.90 27.12 29.39
C PRO A 87 2.31 26.31 30.65
N GLY A 88 1.34 26.00 31.53
CA GLY A 88 1.54 25.13 32.69
C GLY A 88 1.96 23.69 32.30
N ILE A 89 1.74 23.27 31.06
CA ILE A 89 2.20 21.96 30.57
C ILE A 89 3.73 21.88 30.54
N LEU A 90 4.41 22.90 30.02
CA LEU A 90 5.87 22.91 29.92
C LEU A 90 6.54 23.00 31.30
N LYS A 91 5.84 23.56 32.29
CA LYS A 91 6.26 23.61 33.69
C LYS A 91 5.95 22.33 34.47
N GLY A 92 5.18 21.42 33.88
CA GLY A 92 4.71 20.18 34.53
C GLY A 92 3.59 20.39 35.56
N GLU A 93 2.99 21.57 35.61
CA GLU A 93 1.93 21.94 36.56
C GLU A 93 0.54 21.49 36.08
N THR A 94 0.34 21.40 34.76
CA THR A 94 -0.94 21.05 34.14
C THR A 94 -0.79 19.84 33.22
N LYS A 95 -1.78 18.94 33.23
CA LYS A 95 -1.78 17.77 32.34
C LYS A 95 -2.24 18.17 30.93
N PRO A 96 -1.57 17.68 29.86
CA PRO A 96 -2.03 17.84 28.48
C PRO A 96 -3.39 17.18 28.23
N ASP A 97 -4.10 17.65 27.21
CA ASP A 97 -5.29 16.98 26.70
C ASP A 97 -4.87 15.88 25.70
N TYR A 98 -4.68 14.68 26.24
CA TYR A 98 -4.36 13.49 25.46
C TYR A 98 -5.55 13.00 24.62
N ALA A 99 -6.79 13.20 25.10
CA ALA A 99 -7.98 12.68 24.44
C ALA A 99 -8.16 13.32 23.07
N ARG A 100 -7.86 14.63 22.97
CA ARG A 100 -7.91 15.33 21.69
C ARG A 100 -6.87 14.84 20.68
N CYS A 101 -5.64 14.59 21.12
CA CYS A 101 -4.61 14.00 20.27
C CYS A 101 -5.03 12.61 19.74
N VAL A 102 -5.61 11.76 20.61
CA VAL A 102 -6.13 10.44 20.22
C VAL A 102 -7.27 10.54 19.21
N ALA A 103 -8.19 11.48 19.41
CA ALA A 103 -9.32 11.70 18.51
C ALA A 103 -8.87 12.11 17.10
N ILE A 104 -7.87 12.99 16.99
CA ILE A 104 -7.30 13.43 15.71
C ILE A 104 -6.70 12.24 14.96
N VAL A 105 -5.80 11.48 15.58
CA VAL A 105 -5.13 10.36 14.89
C VAL A 105 -6.11 9.23 14.54
N THR A 106 -7.14 9.01 15.35
CA THR A 106 -8.18 8.00 15.09
C THR A 106 -9.04 8.39 13.89
N ALA A 107 -9.53 9.63 13.86
CA ALA A 107 -10.33 10.13 12.75
C ALA A 107 -9.51 10.14 11.44
N ALA A 108 -8.25 10.57 11.51
CA ALA A 108 -7.34 10.54 10.37
C ALA A 108 -7.13 9.10 9.87
N ALA A 109 -6.77 8.16 10.74
CA ALA A 109 -6.55 6.77 10.35
C ALA A 109 -7.76 6.14 9.62
N GLN A 110 -8.98 6.36 10.14
CA GLN A 110 -10.20 5.85 9.51
C GLN A 110 -10.44 6.49 8.13
N ARG A 111 -10.23 7.80 7.99
CA ARG A 111 -10.47 8.55 6.75
C ARG A 111 -9.47 8.16 5.65
N GLU A 112 -8.22 7.94 6.04
CA GLU A 112 -7.08 7.76 5.14
C GLU A 112 -6.95 6.30 4.64
N LEU A 113 -7.39 5.31 5.41
CA LEU A 113 -7.35 3.89 5.00
C LEU A 113 -8.27 3.55 3.82
N LEU A 114 -9.26 4.39 3.52
CA LEU A 114 -10.20 4.17 2.42
C LEU A 114 -9.50 4.14 1.05
N GLY A 115 -8.56 5.05 0.79
CA GLY A 115 -7.85 5.11 -0.49
C GLY A 115 -7.06 3.85 -0.80
N PRO A 116 -6.15 3.43 0.10
CA PRO A 116 -5.41 2.17 -0.04
C PRO A 116 -6.31 0.92 -0.12
N GLY A 117 -7.42 0.88 0.63
CA GLY A 117 -8.39 -0.22 0.56
C GLY A 117 -9.10 -0.31 -0.79
N ILE A 118 -9.54 0.82 -1.33
CA ILE A 118 -10.15 0.89 -2.68
C ILE A 118 -9.14 0.45 -3.73
N LEU A 119 -7.88 0.92 -3.64
CA LEU A 119 -6.80 0.51 -4.53
C LEU A 119 -6.60 -1.02 -4.53
N ALA A 120 -6.57 -1.63 -3.34
CA ALA A 120 -6.34 -3.07 -3.18
C ALA A 120 -7.42 -3.94 -3.85
N ILE A 121 -8.67 -3.46 -3.85
CA ILE A 121 -9.83 -4.21 -4.36
C ILE A 121 -10.06 -3.92 -5.84
N PHE A 122 -10.12 -2.65 -6.23
CA PHE A 122 -10.59 -2.28 -7.56
C PHE A 122 -9.50 -2.35 -8.63
N LEU A 123 -8.21 -2.30 -8.26
CA LEU A 123 -7.12 -2.42 -9.23
C LEU A 123 -7.05 -3.80 -9.90
N PRO A 124 -7.05 -4.94 -9.18
CA PRO A 124 -7.11 -6.26 -9.83
C PRO A 124 -8.40 -6.46 -10.62
N ILE A 125 -9.55 -5.95 -10.15
CA ILE A 125 -10.82 -6.00 -10.90
C ILE A 125 -10.71 -5.21 -12.21
N ALA A 126 -10.17 -3.99 -12.18
CA ALA A 126 -9.99 -3.16 -13.37
C ALA A 126 -9.08 -3.85 -14.41
N VAL A 127 -7.98 -4.48 -13.97
CA VAL A 127 -7.09 -5.23 -14.86
C VAL A 127 -7.81 -6.44 -15.46
N ALA A 128 -8.45 -7.26 -14.62
CA ALA A 128 -9.09 -8.49 -15.06
C ALA A 128 -10.21 -8.24 -16.08
N PHE A 129 -11.12 -7.33 -15.76
CA PHE A 129 -12.26 -7.02 -16.63
C PHE A 129 -11.81 -6.17 -17.82
N GLY A 130 -10.93 -5.19 -17.62
CA GLY A 130 -10.52 -4.25 -18.66
C GLY A 130 -9.75 -4.91 -19.81
N PHE A 131 -8.81 -5.81 -19.50
CA PHE A 131 -8.07 -6.55 -20.53
C PHE A 131 -8.87 -7.70 -21.17
N GLY A 132 -10.02 -8.08 -20.57
CA GLY A 132 -10.93 -9.08 -21.12
C GLY A 132 -11.90 -8.53 -22.18
N ILE A 133 -12.08 -7.21 -22.28
CA ILE A 133 -13.09 -6.59 -23.18
C ILE A 133 -12.71 -6.83 -24.65
N GLY A 134 -13.67 -7.37 -25.43
CA GLY A 134 -13.54 -7.50 -26.88
C GLY A 134 -12.50 -8.52 -27.35
N LYS A 135 -12.02 -9.37 -26.44
CA LYS A 135 -11.07 -10.44 -26.77
C LYS A 135 -11.79 -11.71 -27.17
N ALA A 136 -11.23 -12.42 -28.15
CA ALA A 136 -11.80 -13.67 -28.64
C ALA A 136 -11.69 -14.78 -27.59
N PRO A 137 -12.75 -15.60 -27.41
CA PRO A 137 -12.67 -16.76 -26.54
C PRO A 137 -11.71 -17.80 -27.13
N VAL A 138 -11.13 -18.60 -26.23
CA VAL A 138 -10.25 -19.73 -26.51
C VAL A 138 -10.94 -21.00 -26.02
N MET A 139 -10.86 -22.08 -26.79
CA MET A 139 -11.35 -23.39 -26.39
C MET A 139 -10.39 -24.04 -25.39
N VAL A 140 -10.87 -24.39 -24.20
CA VAL A 140 -10.16 -25.27 -23.26
C VAL A 140 -10.99 -26.54 -23.11
N GLY A 141 -10.56 -27.62 -23.76
CA GLY A 141 -11.38 -28.81 -23.92
C GLY A 141 -12.60 -28.54 -24.81
N GLU A 142 -13.80 -28.83 -24.31
CA GLU A 142 -15.07 -28.63 -25.03
C GLU A 142 -15.79 -27.32 -24.67
N VAL A 143 -15.19 -26.48 -23.81
CA VAL A 143 -15.81 -25.25 -23.30
C VAL A 143 -15.02 -24.01 -23.76
N GLU A 144 -15.75 -22.97 -24.18
CA GLU A 144 -15.19 -21.65 -24.52
C GLU A 144 -14.89 -20.83 -23.27
N TYR A 145 -13.70 -20.23 -23.21
CA TYR A 145 -13.29 -19.31 -22.13
C TYR A 145 -12.64 -18.05 -22.68
N ASN A 146 -12.84 -16.90 -22.01
CA ASN A 146 -12.05 -15.69 -22.27
C ASN A 146 -10.91 -15.59 -21.26
N LEU A 147 -9.72 -16.07 -21.66
CA LEU A 147 -8.56 -16.12 -20.77
C LEU A 147 -7.74 -14.82 -20.75
N SER A 148 -8.03 -13.85 -21.64
CA SER A 148 -7.19 -12.64 -21.77
C SER A 148 -7.16 -11.80 -20.49
N GLY A 149 -8.32 -11.63 -19.85
CA GLY A 149 -8.42 -10.92 -18.57
C GLY A 149 -7.68 -11.64 -17.44
N ALA A 150 -7.82 -12.96 -17.36
CA ALA A 150 -7.13 -13.78 -16.38
C ALA A 150 -5.60 -13.81 -16.59
N MET A 151 -5.14 -13.83 -17.84
CA MET A 151 -3.73 -13.73 -18.21
C MET A 151 -3.12 -12.38 -17.78
N ALA A 152 -3.79 -11.27 -18.08
CA ALA A 152 -3.34 -9.94 -17.62
C ALA A 152 -3.33 -9.83 -16.09
N LEU A 153 -4.37 -10.36 -15.43
CA LEU A 153 -4.45 -10.42 -13.97
C LEU A 153 -3.34 -11.31 -13.37
N GLY A 154 -2.99 -12.43 -14.00
CA GLY A 154 -1.87 -13.27 -13.59
C GLY A 154 -0.53 -12.52 -13.66
N GLY A 155 -0.30 -11.77 -14.74
CA GLY A 155 0.84 -10.86 -14.85
C GLY A 155 0.85 -9.83 -13.71
N PHE A 156 -0.30 -9.20 -13.45
CA PHE A 156 -0.48 -8.25 -12.36
C PHE A 156 -0.13 -8.82 -10.98
N LEU A 157 -0.61 -10.01 -10.65
CA LEU A 157 -0.29 -10.66 -9.37
C LEU A 157 1.21 -10.95 -9.24
N ALA A 158 1.84 -11.46 -10.30
CA ALA A 158 3.28 -11.70 -10.32
C ALA A 158 4.08 -10.41 -10.09
N GLY A 159 3.71 -9.32 -10.80
CA GLY A 159 4.33 -8.01 -10.63
C GLY A 159 4.15 -7.43 -9.22
N ALA A 160 2.94 -7.53 -8.66
CA ALA A 160 2.62 -7.04 -7.33
C ALA A 160 3.36 -7.80 -6.23
N ILE A 161 3.49 -9.13 -6.34
CA ILE A 161 4.26 -9.96 -5.41
C ILE A 161 5.74 -9.59 -5.49
N ALA A 162 6.32 -9.56 -6.69
CA ALA A 162 7.75 -9.33 -6.88
C ALA A 162 8.19 -7.95 -6.38
N SER A 163 7.52 -6.89 -6.82
CA SER A 163 7.83 -5.52 -6.40
C SER A 163 7.45 -5.25 -4.95
N GLY A 164 6.30 -5.76 -4.49
CA GLY A 164 5.77 -5.51 -3.17
C GLY A 164 6.63 -6.11 -2.07
N GLN A 165 7.17 -7.31 -2.30
CA GLN A 165 8.13 -7.94 -1.40
C GLN A 165 9.39 -7.09 -1.22
N LEU A 166 10.00 -6.69 -2.34
CA LEU A 166 11.23 -5.91 -2.31
C LEU A 166 11.01 -4.56 -1.62
N MET A 167 9.89 -3.90 -1.91
CA MET A 167 9.51 -2.65 -1.28
C MET A 167 9.24 -2.82 0.22
N ALA A 168 8.54 -3.88 0.64
CA ALA A 168 8.25 -4.13 2.05
C ALA A 168 9.53 -4.29 2.88
N VAL A 169 10.50 -5.07 2.36
CA VAL A 169 11.81 -5.25 2.99
C VAL A 169 12.58 -3.93 3.03
N LEU A 170 12.63 -3.20 1.92
CA LEU A 170 13.32 -1.90 1.84
C LEU A 170 12.80 -0.92 2.88
N LEU A 171 11.48 -0.72 2.96
CA LEU A 171 10.85 0.24 3.87
C LEU A 171 11.03 -0.17 5.34
N ALA A 172 10.81 -1.45 5.65
CA ALA A 172 10.95 -1.94 7.01
C ALA A 172 12.39 -1.83 7.54
N ASN A 173 13.37 -2.21 6.72
CA ASN A 173 14.78 -2.18 7.11
C ASN A 173 15.32 -0.75 7.15
N SER A 174 15.00 0.09 6.17
CA SER A 174 15.49 1.48 6.13
C SER A 174 15.02 2.26 7.36
N GLY A 175 13.72 2.20 7.68
CA GLY A 175 13.22 2.87 8.89
C GLY A 175 13.77 2.26 10.19
N GLY A 176 13.96 0.94 10.24
CA GLY A 176 14.60 0.30 11.40
C GLY A 176 16.06 0.70 11.59
N MET A 177 16.80 0.90 10.49
CA MET A 177 18.18 1.40 10.52
C MET A 177 18.26 2.83 11.03
N TRP A 178 17.39 3.73 10.58
CA TRP A 178 17.36 5.12 11.07
C TRP A 178 17.02 5.21 12.56
N ASP A 179 16.07 4.42 13.05
CA ASP A 179 15.76 4.37 14.49
C ASP A 179 16.95 3.86 15.32
N ASN A 180 17.61 2.80 14.85
CA ASN A 180 18.79 2.26 15.52
C ASN A 180 19.97 3.24 15.49
N ALA A 181 20.19 3.95 14.38
CA ALA A 181 21.23 4.97 14.28
C ALA A 181 20.98 6.10 15.29
N LYS A 182 19.73 6.57 15.41
CA LYS A 182 19.34 7.54 16.44
C LYS A 182 19.62 7.01 17.84
N LYS A 183 19.27 5.75 18.14
CA LYS A 183 19.52 5.13 19.45
C LYS A 183 21.01 5.05 19.79
N VAL A 184 21.85 4.65 18.83
CA VAL A 184 23.32 4.61 19.01
C VAL A 184 23.88 5.99 19.34
N ILE A 185 23.35 7.04 18.72
CA ILE A 185 23.74 8.42 19.05
C ILE A 185 23.23 8.82 20.43
N GLU A 186 21.99 8.44 20.80
CA GLU A 186 21.44 8.67 22.14
C GLU A 186 22.24 8.00 23.26
N ASP A 187 22.89 6.87 22.95
CA ASP A 187 23.75 6.11 23.87
C ASP A 187 25.17 6.69 24.02
N GLY A 188 25.48 7.78 23.30
CA GLY A 188 26.71 8.57 23.49
C GLY A 188 27.67 8.56 22.30
N LEU A 189 27.42 7.75 21.27
CA LEU A 189 28.20 7.85 20.03
C LEU A 189 27.90 9.20 19.36
N HIS A 190 28.92 9.86 18.80
CA HIS A 190 28.76 11.20 18.19
C HIS A 190 28.22 12.28 19.14
N GLY A 191 28.48 12.16 20.45
CA GLY A 191 28.27 13.23 21.42
C GLY A 191 26.92 13.24 22.14
N GLY A 192 26.04 12.27 21.89
CA GLY A 192 24.84 12.11 22.71
C GLY A 192 23.67 13.02 22.33
N LYS A 193 22.65 13.04 23.20
CA LYS A 193 21.41 13.79 23.02
C LYS A 193 21.64 15.30 22.92
N GLY A 194 20.90 15.95 22.03
CA GLY A 194 20.92 17.41 21.85
C GLY A 194 22.01 17.92 20.90
N THR A 195 22.92 17.06 20.46
CA THR A 195 23.91 17.39 19.42
C THR A 195 23.25 17.54 18.05
N GLU A 196 23.94 18.19 17.10
CA GLU A 196 23.47 18.28 15.71
C GLU A 196 23.34 16.89 15.06
N ALA A 197 24.24 15.96 15.40
CA ALA A 197 24.13 14.57 14.97
C ALA A 197 22.84 13.90 15.49
N HIS A 198 22.48 14.13 16.76
CA HIS A 198 21.23 13.62 17.33
C HIS A 198 20.01 14.23 16.64
N LYS A 199 19.99 15.54 16.41
CA LYS A 199 18.89 16.21 15.70
C LYS A 199 18.72 15.66 14.28
N ALA A 200 19.81 15.48 13.53
CA ALA A 200 19.77 14.89 12.20
C ALA A 200 19.23 13.45 12.23
N ALA A 201 19.67 12.64 13.19
CA ALA A 201 19.18 11.27 13.34
C ALA A 201 17.69 11.20 13.73
N VAL A 202 17.21 12.14 14.55
CA VAL A 202 15.78 12.29 14.85
C VAL A 202 14.99 12.59 13.57
N VAL A 203 15.47 13.50 12.71
CA VAL A 203 14.82 13.78 11.42
C VAL A 203 14.75 12.52 10.56
N CYS A 204 15.85 11.79 10.40
CA CYS A 204 15.85 10.54 9.63
C CYS A 204 14.90 9.48 10.21
N ASP A 205 14.82 9.34 11.53
CA ASP A 205 13.89 8.42 12.17
C ASP A 205 12.42 8.81 11.91
N THR A 206 12.10 10.11 11.98
CA THR A 206 10.74 10.60 11.66
C THR A 206 10.35 10.37 10.19
N VAL A 207 11.32 10.38 9.26
CA VAL A 207 11.10 9.96 7.87
C VAL A 207 10.91 8.43 7.78
N GLY A 208 11.62 7.68 8.62
CA GLY A 208 11.56 6.22 8.71
C GLY A 208 10.31 5.64 9.38
N ASP A 209 9.64 6.39 10.24
CA ASP A 209 8.42 5.97 10.94
C ASP A 209 7.29 5.53 9.98
N PRO A 210 6.85 6.34 8.99
CA PRO A 210 5.85 5.89 8.03
C PRO A 210 6.32 4.70 7.18
N PHE A 211 7.63 4.54 6.98
CA PHE A 211 8.19 3.43 6.21
C PHE A 211 8.07 2.12 6.99
N LYS A 212 8.60 2.09 8.21
CA LYS A 212 8.73 0.86 9.01
C LYS A 212 7.44 0.48 9.73
N ASP A 213 6.57 1.43 10.07
CA ASP A 213 5.40 1.19 10.92
C ASP A 213 4.06 1.38 10.20
N THR A 214 4.06 1.85 8.95
CA THR A 214 2.83 1.96 8.15
C THR A 214 2.98 1.30 6.79
N ALA A 215 3.72 1.91 5.85
CA ALA A 215 3.76 1.46 4.46
C ALA A 215 4.37 0.06 4.30
N GLY A 216 5.57 -0.18 4.86
CA GLY A 216 6.29 -1.45 4.73
C GLY A 216 5.48 -2.65 5.22
N PRO A 217 5.02 -2.67 6.49
CA PRO A 217 4.19 -3.77 6.99
C PRO A 217 2.85 -3.93 6.28
N ALA A 218 2.25 -2.83 5.78
CA ALA A 218 0.95 -2.86 5.12
C ALA A 218 1.00 -3.38 3.67
N LEU A 219 2.18 -3.48 3.06
CA LEU A 219 2.34 -4.16 1.76
C LEU A 219 2.06 -5.67 1.85
N ASN A 220 2.31 -6.29 3.01
CA ASN A 220 2.02 -7.71 3.21
C ASN A 220 0.51 -8.05 3.07
N PRO A 221 -0.40 -7.38 3.81
CA PRO A 221 -1.83 -7.59 3.60
C PRO A 221 -2.31 -7.10 2.23
N LEU A 222 -1.72 -6.05 1.65
CA LEU A 222 -2.07 -5.59 0.30
C LEU A 222 -1.95 -6.73 -0.73
N ILE A 223 -0.79 -7.38 -0.77
CA ILE A 223 -0.51 -8.48 -1.72
C ILE A 223 -1.51 -9.63 -1.50
N LYS A 224 -1.82 -9.96 -0.24
CA LYS A 224 -2.79 -11.02 0.08
C LYS A 224 -4.20 -10.66 -0.37
N VAL A 225 -4.65 -9.43 -0.13
CA VAL A 225 -5.97 -8.95 -0.54
C VAL A 225 -6.10 -8.97 -2.06
N MET A 226 -5.09 -8.49 -2.79
CA MET A 226 -5.11 -8.52 -4.27
C MET A 226 -5.21 -9.95 -4.82
N ASN A 227 -4.45 -10.90 -4.26
CA ASN A 227 -4.54 -12.30 -4.65
C ASN A 227 -5.90 -12.92 -4.31
N LEU A 228 -6.45 -12.61 -3.13
CA LEU A 228 -7.75 -13.12 -2.70
C LEU A 228 -8.88 -12.56 -3.59
N VAL A 229 -8.86 -11.26 -3.89
CA VAL A 229 -9.83 -10.65 -4.82
C VAL A 229 -9.73 -11.28 -6.19
N ALA A 230 -8.52 -11.48 -6.72
CA ALA A 230 -8.29 -12.16 -7.99
C ALA A 230 -8.92 -13.57 -8.01
N LEU A 231 -8.70 -14.36 -6.96
CA LEU A 231 -9.30 -15.69 -6.79
C LEU A 231 -10.83 -15.66 -6.74
N LEU A 232 -11.41 -14.67 -6.06
CA LEU A 232 -12.87 -14.56 -5.97
C LEU A 232 -13.53 -14.23 -7.30
N ILE A 233 -12.89 -13.39 -8.12
CA ILE A 233 -13.46 -12.94 -9.39
C ILE A 233 -13.13 -13.85 -10.58
N VAL A 234 -12.10 -14.70 -10.48
CA VAL A 234 -11.56 -15.46 -11.61
C VAL A 234 -12.61 -16.31 -12.31
N GLY A 235 -13.49 -16.97 -11.55
CA GLY A 235 -14.54 -17.83 -12.11
C GLY A 235 -15.55 -17.07 -12.98
N VAL A 236 -15.73 -15.76 -12.74
CA VAL A 236 -16.55 -14.87 -13.59
C VAL A 236 -15.74 -14.32 -14.75
N VAL A 237 -14.48 -13.95 -14.50
CA VAL A 237 -13.56 -13.34 -15.49
C VAL A 237 -13.32 -14.27 -16.69
N ILE A 238 -13.18 -15.58 -16.46
CA ILE A 238 -12.87 -16.54 -17.52
C ILE A 238 -14.06 -16.88 -18.42
N GLN A 239 -15.28 -16.50 -18.06
CA GLN A 239 -16.48 -16.88 -18.82
C GLN A 239 -16.56 -16.08 -20.14
N PRO A 240 -17.02 -16.70 -21.24
CA PRO A 240 -17.28 -16.00 -22.49
C PRO A 240 -18.56 -15.18 -22.35
N TRP A 241 -18.43 -13.86 -22.24
CA TRP A 241 -19.60 -13.00 -22.04
C TRP A 241 -20.24 -12.65 -23.39
N THR A 242 -21.43 -13.21 -23.67
CA THR A 242 -22.21 -12.97 -24.90
C THR A 242 -22.72 -11.53 -25.04
N SER A 243 -22.91 -10.80 -23.93
CA SER A 243 -23.13 -9.34 -23.86
C SER A 243 -21.92 -8.60 -23.26
N GLY A 244 -20.74 -9.21 -23.35
CA GLY A 244 -19.55 -8.92 -22.56
C GLY A 244 -18.93 -7.55 -22.65
N ILE A 245 -19.15 -6.84 -23.75
CA ILE A 245 -18.66 -5.47 -23.89
C ILE A 245 -19.38 -4.55 -22.89
N VAL A 246 -20.68 -4.75 -22.68
CA VAL A 246 -21.50 -3.86 -21.83
C VAL A 246 -21.27 -4.18 -20.35
N ALA A 247 -21.33 -5.46 -19.96
CA ALA A 247 -21.12 -5.86 -18.57
C ALA A 247 -19.66 -5.67 -18.11
N GLY A 248 -18.70 -6.11 -18.93
CA GLY A 248 -17.27 -5.92 -18.69
C GLY A 248 -16.85 -4.46 -18.68
N GLY A 249 -17.37 -3.69 -19.64
CA GLY A 249 -17.17 -2.25 -19.72
C GLY A 249 -17.71 -1.54 -18.48
N ALA A 250 -18.92 -1.89 -18.02
CA ALA A 250 -19.50 -1.29 -16.82
C ALA A 250 -18.67 -1.58 -15.56
N VAL A 251 -18.24 -2.83 -15.34
CA VAL A 251 -17.39 -3.20 -14.19
C VAL A 251 -16.05 -2.47 -14.23
N THR A 252 -15.45 -2.39 -15.43
CA THR A 252 -14.18 -1.67 -15.63
C THR A 252 -14.35 -0.18 -15.35
N LEU A 253 -15.41 0.45 -15.86
CA LEU A 253 -15.71 1.87 -15.62
C LEU A 253 -15.93 2.18 -14.14
N VAL A 254 -16.71 1.35 -13.43
CA VAL A 254 -16.91 1.50 -11.98
C VAL A 254 -15.59 1.38 -11.23
N SER A 255 -14.75 0.41 -11.63
CA SER A 255 -13.44 0.21 -11.01
C SER A 255 -12.50 1.38 -11.25
N ILE A 256 -12.45 1.90 -12.48
CA ILE A 256 -11.67 3.10 -12.81
C ILE A 256 -12.20 4.31 -12.04
N ALA A 257 -13.52 4.51 -11.96
CA ALA A 257 -14.11 5.60 -11.19
C ALA A 257 -13.75 5.52 -9.70
N ALA A 258 -13.77 4.32 -9.11
CA ALA A 258 -13.33 4.08 -7.74
C ALA A 258 -11.84 4.39 -7.55
N LEU A 259 -10.98 3.98 -8.48
CA LEU A 259 -9.54 4.26 -8.46
C LEU A 259 -9.24 5.76 -8.60
N VAL A 260 -9.93 6.45 -9.51
CA VAL A 260 -9.84 7.90 -9.67
C VAL A 260 -10.28 8.60 -8.39
N PHE A 261 -11.39 8.17 -7.79
CA PHE A 261 -11.85 8.68 -6.50
C PHE A 261 -10.80 8.48 -5.39
N ALA A 262 -10.21 7.28 -5.28
CA ALA A 262 -9.16 7.00 -4.31
C ALA A 262 -7.92 7.89 -4.52
N PHE A 263 -7.50 8.08 -5.77
CA PHE A 263 -6.38 8.95 -6.11
C PHE A 263 -6.66 10.42 -5.81
N MET A 264 -7.82 10.93 -6.20
CA MET A 264 -8.23 12.31 -5.91
C MET A 264 -8.32 12.56 -4.40
N ARG A 265 -8.88 11.61 -3.64
CA ARG A 265 -8.96 11.70 -2.19
C ARG A 265 -7.58 11.69 -1.54
N SER A 266 -6.66 10.85 -2.02
CA SER A 266 -5.28 10.78 -1.53
C SER A 266 -4.49 12.08 -1.77
N LYS A 267 -4.83 12.82 -2.83
CA LYS A 267 -4.25 14.14 -3.15
C LYS A 267 -4.83 15.29 -2.33
N LYS A 268 -6.08 15.22 -1.86
CA LYS A 268 -6.70 16.31 -1.08
C LYS A 268 -5.93 16.51 0.23
N GLY A 269 -5.36 17.71 0.41
CA GLY A 269 -4.55 18.06 1.58
C GLY A 269 -3.08 17.65 1.45
N SER A 270 -2.53 17.65 0.23
CA SER A 270 -1.08 17.50 0.04
C SER A 270 -0.31 18.43 0.97
N LEU A 271 0.85 17.98 1.47
CA LEU A 271 1.77 18.84 2.25
C LEU A 271 2.09 20.15 1.51
N ALA A 272 2.09 20.14 0.17
CA ALA A 272 2.25 21.35 -0.64
C ALA A 272 1.11 22.37 -0.41
N ASP A 273 -0.14 21.94 -0.52
CA ASP A 273 -1.32 22.81 -0.30
C ASP A 273 -1.36 23.37 1.13
N GLN A 274 -0.88 22.60 2.10
CA GLN A 274 -0.82 23.03 3.50
C GLN A 274 0.36 23.96 3.81
N LEU A 275 1.50 23.77 3.14
CA LEU A 275 2.66 24.65 3.27
C LEU A 275 2.42 26.01 2.60
N GLU A 276 1.66 26.06 1.51
CA GLU A 276 1.22 27.32 0.90
C GLU A 276 0.34 28.13 1.86
N HIS A 277 -0.63 27.49 2.52
CA HIS A 277 -1.48 28.14 3.53
C HIS A 277 -0.81 28.50 4.86
N MET A 278 0.44 28.11 5.09
CA MET A 278 1.21 28.52 6.27
C MET A 278 2.06 29.77 6.06
N ASN A 279 2.35 30.12 4.79
CA ASN A 279 3.12 31.31 4.44
C ASN A 279 2.23 32.55 4.21
N ASP A 280 0.90 32.38 4.26
CA ASP A 280 -0.11 33.43 4.29
C ASP A 280 -0.63 33.65 5.73
#